data_AF-A0A3D2P540-F1
#
_entry.id   AF-A0A3D2P540-F1
#
_cell.length_a   1.000
_cell.length_b   1.000
_cell.length_c   1.000
_cell.angle_alpha   90.00
_cell.angle_beta   90.00
_cell.angle_gamma   90.00
#
_symmetry.space_group_name_H-M   'P 1'
#
loop_
_entity.id
_entity.type
_entity.pdbx_description
1 polymer ?
#
loop_
_entity_poly.entity_id
_entity_poly.type
_entity_poly.pdbx_seq_one_letter_code
_entity_poly.pdbx_strand_id
1 'polypeptide(L)'
;HRYNLAHFLDRGLVKPPLLVQSVFGLLGGIGPHPEDVMHMRRTADRLFGNDYVWSVLGAGRNQLPIATQSLSMGGNVRVGLEDSLWIAPGRLASSNAEQVTAIRQVIEGMQLEVATPDDARAMLNLKGKSQVKFG
;
A
#
# COMPACT_ATOMS: atom_id res chain seq x y z
N HIS A 1 -1.08 -3.22 -15.41
CA HIS A 1 -1.19 -1.84 -14.88
C HIS A 1 0.16 -1.13 -14.73
N ARG A 2 1.21 -1.74 -14.14
CA ARG A 2 2.51 -1.06 -13.99
C ARG A 2 3.16 -0.62 -15.31
N TYR A 3 3.08 -1.44 -16.37
CA TYR A 3 3.53 -1.04 -17.70
C TYR A 3 2.77 0.16 -18.27
N ASN A 4 1.47 0.31 -17.96
CA ASN A 4 0.71 1.50 -18.36
C ASN A 4 1.21 2.74 -17.63
N LEU A 5 1.54 2.63 -16.34
CA LEU A 5 2.14 3.72 -15.58
C LEU A 5 3.52 4.11 -16.15
N ALA A 6 4.36 3.13 -16.49
CA ALA A 6 5.65 3.39 -17.15
C ALA A 6 5.47 4.15 -18.46
N HIS A 7 4.50 3.77 -19.30
CA HIS A 7 4.15 4.53 -20.51
C HIS A 7 3.81 6.01 -20.24
N PHE A 8 3.10 6.32 -19.14
CA PHE A 8 2.82 7.72 -18.78
C PHE A 8 4.04 8.44 -18.19
N LEU A 9 4.90 7.72 -17.46
CA LEU A 9 6.15 8.25 -16.92
C LEU A 9 7.13 8.61 -18.04
N ASP A 10 7.33 7.72 -19.02
CA ASP A 10 8.21 7.92 -20.18
C ASP A 10 7.80 9.15 -21.01
N ARG A 11 6.51 9.50 -20.98
CA ARG A 11 5.94 10.67 -21.64
C ARG A 11 5.96 11.94 -20.79
N GLY A 12 6.47 11.88 -19.56
CA GLY A 12 6.53 13.02 -18.64
C GLY A 12 5.17 13.48 -18.11
N LEU A 13 4.13 12.65 -18.21
CA LEU A 13 2.76 13.00 -17.80
C LEU A 13 2.52 12.80 -16.29
N VAL A 14 3.39 12.04 -15.64
CA VAL A 14 3.45 11.88 -14.19
C VAL A 14 4.88 12.13 -13.72
N LYS A 15 5.05 12.58 -12.48
CA LYS A 15 6.36 12.91 -11.90
C LYS A 15 6.62 12.09 -10.63
N PRO A 16 7.86 11.63 -10.40
CA PRO A 16 8.26 11.02 -9.13
C PRO A 16 8.11 11.98 -7.93
N PRO A 17 8.00 11.45 -6.70
CA PRO A 17 7.88 10.02 -6.36
C PRO A 17 6.50 9.46 -6.74
N LEU A 18 6.47 8.33 -7.43
CA LEU A 18 5.23 7.65 -7.83
C LEU A 18 4.68 6.83 -6.65
N LEU A 19 3.48 7.16 -6.16
CA LEU A 19 2.78 6.26 -5.22
C LEU A 19 2.15 5.09 -5.99
N VAL A 20 2.77 3.91 -5.93
CA VAL A 20 2.27 2.69 -6.59
C VAL A 20 1.57 1.81 -5.57
N GLN A 21 0.24 1.75 -5.64
CA GLN A 21 -0.61 0.87 -4.84
C GLN A 21 -0.90 -0.44 -5.59
N SER A 22 -0.42 -1.57 -5.08
CA SER A 22 -0.70 -2.89 -5.66
C SER A 22 -1.88 -3.55 -4.94
N VAL A 23 -2.92 -3.90 -5.71
CA VAL A 23 -4.19 -4.43 -5.20
C VAL A 23 -4.31 -5.91 -5.54
N PHE A 24 -4.57 -6.74 -4.54
CA PHE A 24 -4.54 -8.19 -4.65
C PHE A 24 -5.85 -8.84 -4.20
N GLY A 25 -6.27 -9.89 -4.91
CA GLY A 25 -7.37 -10.76 -4.49
C GLY A 25 -8.77 -10.31 -4.88
N LEU A 26 -8.91 -9.40 -5.86
CA LEU A 26 -10.19 -9.03 -6.47
C LEU A 26 -10.43 -9.85 -7.74
N LEU A 27 -11.67 -10.31 -7.95
CA LEU A 27 -12.06 -11.00 -9.19
C LEU A 27 -11.86 -10.09 -10.40
N GLY A 28 -11.10 -10.56 -11.39
CA GLY A 28 -10.68 -9.76 -12.56
C GLY A 28 -9.32 -9.06 -12.38
N GLY A 29 -8.75 -9.09 -11.18
CA GLY A 29 -7.39 -8.62 -10.89
C GLY A 29 -6.40 -9.77 -10.71
N ILE A 30 -5.22 -9.43 -10.16
CA ILE A 30 -4.21 -10.42 -9.77
C ILE A 30 -4.60 -11.11 -8.46
N GLY A 31 -4.21 -12.37 -8.30
CA GLY A 31 -4.49 -13.17 -7.11
C GLY A 31 -3.77 -12.67 -5.85
N PRO A 32 -4.11 -13.22 -4.67
CA PRO A 32 -3.46 -12.87 -3.41
C PRO A 32 -2.28 -13.80 -3.07
N HIS A 33 -1.74 -14.55 -4.03
CA HIS A 33 -0.65 -15.48 -3.75
C HIS A 33 0.65 -14.70 -3.44
N PRO A 34 1.52 -15.16 -2.52
CA PRO A 34 2.76 -14.46 -2.20
C PRO A 34 3.66 -14.20 -3.42
N GLU A 35 3.67 -15.10 -4.40
CA GLU A 35 4.38 -14.91 -5.68
C GLU A 35 3.81 -13.76 -6.50
N ASP A 36 2.50 -13.54 -6.47
CA ASP A 36 1.88 -12.39 -7.12
C ASP A 36 2.41 -11.10 -6.50
N VAL A 37 2.52 -11.02 -5.17
CA VAL A 37 3.09 -9.87 -4.45
C VAL A 37 4.55 -9.63 -4.84
N MET A 38 5.37 -10.68 -4.85
CA MET A 38 6.78 -10.58 -5.25
C MET A 38 6.96 -10.17 -6.71
N HIS A 39 6.15 -10.74 -7.61
CA HIS A 39 6.13 -10.33 -9.01
C HIS A 39 5.66 -8.87 -9.16
N MET A 40 4.73 -8.44 -8.30
CA MET A 40 4.22 -7.07 -8.27
C MET A 40 5.30 -6.06 -7.83
N ARG A 41 6.16 -6.43 -6.87
CA ARG A 41 7.34 -5.65 -6.49
C ARG A 41 8.42 -5.65 -7.56
N ARG A 42 8.88 -6.83 -7.99
CA ARG A 42 10.01 -7.01 -8.93
C ARG A 42 9.82 -6.21 -10.22
N THR A 43 8.61 -6.22 -10.77
CA THR A 43 8.33 -5.49 -12.01
C THR A 43 8.19 -3.98 -11.76
N ALA A 44 7.82 -3.51 -10.56
CA ALA A 44 7.87 -2.09 -10.22
C ALA A 44 9.33 -1.62 -10.05
N ASP A 45 10.17 -2.39 -9.35
CA ASP A 45 11.61 -2.11 -9.22
C ASP A 45 12.30 -2.01 -10.59
N ARG A 46 11.99 -2.94 -11.50
CA ARG A 46 12.54 -2.93 -12.88
C ARG A 46 12.11 -1.70 -13.69
N LEU A 47 10.89 -1.19 -13.48
CA LEU A 47 10.33 -0.10 -14.29
C LEU A 47 10.61 1.29 -13.70
N PHE A 48 10.69 1.41 -12.38
CA PHE A 48 10.72 2.70 -11.69
C PHE A 48 11.95 2.90 -10.81
N GLY A 49 12.76 1.87 -10.56
CA GLY A 49 13.95 1.99 -9.71
C GLY A 49 13.63 2.61 -8.34
N ASN A 50 14.25 3.74 -8.03
CA ASN A 50 14.04 4.48 -6.79
C ASN A 50 12.97 5.59 -6.89
N ASP A 51 12.31 5.74 -8.03
CA ASP A 51 11.36 6.84 -8.31
C ASP A 51 9.94 6.57 -7.80
N TYR A 52 9.75 5.57 -6.95
CA TYR A 52 8.43 5.18 -6.49
C TYR A 52 8.39 4.78 -5.02
N VAL A 53 7.24 5.04 -4.41
CA VAL A 53 6.86 4.56 -3.08
C VAL A 53 5.82 3.47 -3.27
N TRP A 54 6.12 2.28 -2.74
CA TRP A 54 5.25 1.12 -2.92
C TRP A 54 4.32 0.93 -1.72
N SER A 55 3.05 0.63 -1.98
CA SER A 55 2.07 0.22 -0.99
C SER A 55 1.28 -0.98 -1.52
N VAL A 56 0.71 -1.78 -0.60
CA VAL A 56 -0.15 -2.90 -0.95
C VAL A 56 -1.51 -2.87 -0.24
N LEU A 57 -2.48 -3.49 -0.88
CA LEU A 57 -3.82 -3.79 -0.36
C LEU A 57 -4.13 -5.26 -0.65
N GLY A 58 -4.45 -6.04 0.37
CA GLY A 58 -5.00 -7.39 0.25
C GLY A 58 -6.50 -7.44 0.52
N ALA A 59 -7.29 -7.93 -0.43
CA ALA A 59 -8.76 -7.98 -0.29
C ALA A 59 -9.20 -9.02 0.76
N GLY A 60 -10.17 -8.64 1.59
CA GLY A 60 -10.80 -9.49 2.60
C GLY A 60 -9.80 -10.12 3.56
N ARG A 61 -9.87 -11.45 3.71
CA ARG A 61 -9.00 -12.23 4.60
C ARG A 61 -7.49 -12.09 4.30
N ASN A 62 -7.13 -11.56 3.13
CA ASN A 62 -5.75 -11.41 2.70
C ASN A 62 -5.10 -10.10 3.20
N GLN A 63 -5.86 -9.20 3.84
CA GLN A 63 -5.39 -7.88 4.27
C GLN A 63 -4.11 -7.93 5.11
N LEU A 64 -4.13 -8.64 6.24
CA LEU A 64 -2.94 -8.74 7.11
C LEU A 64 -1.80 -9.54 6.48
N PRO A 65 -2.00 -10.75 5.91
CA PRO A 65 -0.90 -11.49 5.29
C PRO A 65 -0.15 -10.72 4.19
N ILE A 66 -0.87 -10.03 3.31
CA ILE A 66 -0.25 -9.25 2.22
C ILE A 66 0.41 -7.99 2.77
N ALA A 67 -0.21 -7.31 3.74
CA ALA A 67 0.40 -6.16 4.40
C ALA A 67 1.73 -6.55 5.09
N THR A 68 1.75 -7.64 5.85
CA THR A 68 2.97 -8.16 6.49
C THR A 68 4.05 -8.52 5.47
N GLN A 69 3.68 -9.15 4.35
CA GLN A 69 4.64 -9.42 3.27
C GLN A 69 5.23 -8.13 2.70
N SER A 70 4.41 -7.10 2.45
CA SER A 70 4.91 -5.80 1.99
C SER A 70 5.88 -5.16 2.97
N LEU A 71 5.59 -5.17 4.28
CA LEU A 71 6.50 -4.66 5.31
C LEU A 71 7.86 -5.37 5.26
N SER A 72 7.87 -6.71 5.10
CA SER A 72 9.11 -7.49 5.00
C SER A 72 9.95 -7.16 3.77
N MET A 73 9.34 -6.55 2.76
CA MET A 73 9.97 -6.13 1.51
C MET A 73 10.28 -4.62 1.48
N GLY A 74 10.15 -3.91 2.62
CA GLY A 74 10.37 -2.46 2.71
C GLY A 74 9.26 -1.63 2.06
N GLY A 75 8.07 -2.19 1.88
CA GLY A 75 6.90 -1.51 1.35
C GLY A 75 5.99 -0.91 2.43
N ASN A 76 5.03 -0.09 1.99
CA ASN A 76 3.97 0.46 2.84
C ASN A 76 2.73 -0.45 2.78
N VAL A 77 1.76 -0.17 3.65
CA VAL A 77 0.55 -0.98 3.80
C VAL A 77 -0.71 -0.13 3.75
N ARG A 78 -1.81 -0.74 3.31
CA ARG A 78 -3.15 -0.19 3.39
C ARG A 78 -4.06 -1.18 4.11
N VAL A 79 -4.83 -0.66 5.07
CA VAL A 79 -5.90 -1.36 5.76
C VAL A 79 -7.13 -0.47 5.81
N GLY A 80 -8.30 -1.07 6.01
CA GLY A 80 -9.56 -0.37 6.12
C GLY A 80 -10.75 -1.25 5.79
N LEU A 81 -11.92 -0.83 6.27
CA LEU A 81 -13.21 -1.49 6.04
C LEU A 81 -13.61 -1.49 4.57
N GLU A 82 -13.03 -0.59 3.76
CA GLU A 82 -13.14 -0.61 2.30
C GLU A 82 -12.59 -1.92 1.70
N ASP A 83 -11.53 -2.46 2.30
CA ASP A 83 -10.76 -3.57 1.73
C ASP A 83 -11.13 -4.91 2.38
N SER A 84 -11.52 -4.90 3.66
CA SER A 84 -11.94 -6.06 4.42
C SER A 84 -12.90 -5.67 5.54
N LEU A 85 -14.02 -6.39 5.66
CA LEU A 85 -14.94 -6.25 6.79
C LEU A 85 -14.48 -6.99 8.05
N TRP A 86 -13.39 -7.76 7.97
CA TRP A 86 -12.99 -8.73 8.99
C TRP A 86 -11.73 -8.28 9.74
N ILE A 87 -11.68 -8.52 11.05
CA ILE A 87 -10.46 -8.39 11.87
C ILE A 87 -9.81 -9.75 12.15
N ALA A 88 -10.60 -10.82 12.15
CA ALA A 88 -10.14 -12.21 12.33
C ALA A 88 -11.09 -13.17 11.58
N PRO A 89 -10.73 -14.45 11.40
CA PRO A 89 -11.61 -15.44 10.78
C PRO A 89 -12.99 -15.46 11.45
N GLY A 90 -14.04 -15.12 10.70
CA GLY A 90 -15.42 -15.08 11.19
C GLY A 90 -15.78 -13.92 12.12
N ARG A 91 -14.86 -12.96 12.35
CA ARG A 91 -15.10 -11.80 13.22
C ARG A 91 -15.01 -10.49 12.45
N LEU A 92 -16.13 -9.76 12.40
CA LEU A 92 -16.18 -8.43 11.79
C LEU A 92 -15.31 -7.44 12.58
N ALA A 93 -14.64 -6.54 11.86
CA ALA A 93 -13.98 -5.40 12.46
C ALA A 93 -15.02 -4.37 12.91
N SER A 94 -14.87 -3.90 14.15
CA SER A 94 -15.74 -2.88 14.75
C SER A 94 -15.50 -1.48 14.19
N SER A 95 -14.29 -1.22 13.68
CA SER A 95 -13.90 0.08 13.12
C SER A 95 -12.65 -0.03 12.24
N ASN A 96 -12.40 1.00 11.41
CA ASN A 96 -11.11 1.16 10.73
C ASN A 96 -9.94 1.21 11.73
N ALA A 97 -10.15 1.83 12.91
CA ALA A 97 -9.11 1.98 13.94
C ALA A 97 -8.66 0.62 14.51
N GLU A 98 -9.56 -0.36 14.59
CA GLU A 98 -9.21 -1.72 15.01
C GLU A 98 -8.22 -2.37 14.04
N GLN A 99 -8.43 -2.21 12.72
CA GLN A 99 -7.52 -2.71 11.69
C GLN A 99 -6.20 -1.94 11.68
N VAL A 100 -6.22 -0.62 11.87
CA VAL A 100 -5.00 0.19 12.01
C VAL A 100 -4.18 -0.26 13.22
N THR A 101 -4.85 -0.55 14.35
CA THR A 101 -4.18 -1.04 15.56
C THR A 101 -3.56 -2.41 15.32
N ALA A 102 -4.26 -3.33 14.65
CA ALA A 102 -3.74 -4.66 14.34
C ALA A 102 -2.50 -4.61 13.44
N ILE A 103 -2.49 -3.81 12.38
CA ILE A 103 -1.30 -3.71 11.51
C ILE A 103 -0.15 -2.96 12.22
N ARG A 104 -0.45 -2.00 13.09
CA ARG A 104 0.57 -1.32 13.91
C ARG A 104 1.31 -2.29 14.83
N GLN A 105 0.59 -3.24 15.45
CA GLN A 105 1.24 -4.28 16.27
C GLN A 105 2.23 -5.13 15.46
N VAL A 106 1.92 -5.42 14.20
CA VAL A 106 2.84 -6.13 13.29
C VAL A 106 4.06 -5.26 12.98
N ILE A 107 3.85 -3.98 12.64
CA ILE A 107 4.93 -3.01 12.35
C ILE A 107 5.90 -2.91 13.54
N GLU A 108 5.38 -2.68 14.75
CA GLU A 108 6.19 -2.58 15.96
C GLU A 108 6.89 -3.91 16.30
N GLY A 109 6.22 -5.05 16.11
CA GLY A 109 6.81 -6.38 16.28
C GLY A 109 7.95 -6.68 15.29
N MET A 110 7.97 -6.01 14.14
CA MET A 110 9.05 -6.08 13.15
C MET A 110 10.15 -5.03 13.38
N GLN A 111 10.10 -4.28 14.50
CA GLN A 111 11.03 -3.18 14.81
C GLN A 111 11.02 -2.07 13.75
N LEU A 112 9.85 -1.83 13.14
CA LEU A 112 9.60 -0.73 12.22
C LEU A 112 8.81 0.38 12.92
N GLU A 113 8.83 1.58 12.35
CA GLU A 113 8.09 2.74 12.84
C GLU A 113 6.96 3.14 11.89
N VAL A 114 5.87 3.64 12.45
CA VAL A 114 4.75 4.17 11.66
C VAL A 114 5.04 5.62 11.30
N ALA A 115 5.07 5.92 10.00
CA ALA A 115 5.23 7.28 9.50
C ALA A 115 4.12 8.21 10.03
N THR A 116 4.51 9.39 10.50
CA THR A 116 3.56 10.46 10.80
C THR A 116 2.94 11.02 9.51
N PRO A 117 1.83 11.77 9.59
CA PRO A 117 1.30 12.46 8.42
C PRO A 117 2.30 13.42 7.76
N ASP A 118 3.23 14.02 8.51
CA ASP A 118 4.25 14.90 7.95
C ASP A 118 5.35 14.10 7.24
N ASP A 119 5.76 12.95 7.79
CA ASP A 119 6.68 12.03 7.11
C ASP A 119 6.09 11.55 5.79
N ALA A 120 4.81 11.14 5.79
CA ALA A 120 4.13 10.70 4.57
C ALA A 120 4.05 11.83 3.52
N ARG A 121 3.83 13.08 3.94
CA ARG A 121 3.87 14.24 3.03
C ARG A 121 5.26 14.44 2.43
N ALA A 122 6.31 14.32 3.22
CA ALA A 122 7.68 14.45 2.76
C ALA A 122 8.04 13.31 1.78
N MET A 123 7.75 12.06 2.13
CA MET A 123 7.97 10.87 1.29
C MET A 123 7.28 10.97 -0.08
N LEU A 124 6.08 11.52 -0.11
CA LEU A 124 5.23 11.58 -1.30
C LEU A 124 5.25 12.96 -1.99
N ASN A 125 6.09 13.88 -1.52
CA ASN A 125 6.16 15.26 -2.03
C ASN A 125 4.78 15.94 -2.14
N LEU A 126 3.97 15.84 -1.09
CA LEU A 126 2.62 16.39 -1.08
C LEU A 126 2.63 17.88 -0.75
N LYS A 127 1.74 18.64 -1.41
CA LYS A 127 1.58 20.11 -1.27
C LYS A 127 1.28 20.65 0.14
N GLY A 128 1.07 19.78 1.12
CA GLY A 128 0.77 20.17 2.50
C GLY A 128 -0.71 20.41 2.79
N LYS A 129 -1.04 20.37 4.09
CA LYS A 129 -2.42 20.40 4.61
C LYS A 129 -3.15 21.74 4.43
N SER A 130 -2.43 22.84 4.18
CA SER A 130 -3.02 24.18 4.00
C SER A 130 -3.33 24.51 2.54
N GLN A 131 -2.87 23.68 1.59
CA GLN A 131 -2.97 23.95 0.15
C GLN A 131 -4.12 23.17 -0.52
N VAL A 132 -5.18 22.91 0.23
CA VAL A 132 -6.31 22.06 -0.10
C VAL A 132 -7.59 22.87 0.08
N LYS A 133 -8.55 22.69 -0.82
CA LYS A 133 -9.78 23.51 -0.89
C LYS A 133 -10.92 22.83 -0.14
N PHE A 134 -10.75 22.61 1.15
CA PHE A 134 -11.83 22.24 2.06
C PHE A 134 -11.98 23.33 3.11
N GLY A 135 -13.22 23.67 3.42
CA GLY A 135 -13.59 24.54 4.54
C GLY A 135 -13.61 23.76 5.83
#